data_AF-A0A2J6X7B2-F1
#
_entry.id   AF-A0A2J6X7B2-F1
#
_cell.length_a   1.000
_cell.length_b   1.000
_cell.length_c   1.000
_cell.angle_alpha   90.00
_cell.angle_beta   90.00
_cell.angle_gamma   90.00
#
_symmetry.space_group_name_H-M   'P 1'
#
loop_
_entity.id
_entity.type
_entity.pdbx_description
1 polymer ?
#
loop_
_entity_poly.entity_id
_entity_poly.type
_entity_poly.pdbx_seq_one_letter_code
_entity_poly.pdbx_strand_id
1 'polypeptide(L)'
;MEEILEKVLNTIKKYELIRRREKILLAVSGGIDSMTMLYILHKLRNILEIEIGVATFDHGIRRESAEEIKIVEEFSKKLNVPFFYGKGNALELHLETKQNLEDVARSQRFNFLREVKDKNGFSKIALAHNKNDFVETFLMHLFKGSGLSGLTSMLNKDGDLIR
;
A
#
# COMPACT_ATOMS: atom_id res chain seq x y z
N MET A 1 10.11 -19.26 -7.03
CA MET A 1 9.39 -18.61 -5.90
C MET A 1 10.34 -18.30 -4.74
N GLU A 2 11.19 -19.25 -4.32
CA GLU A 2 12.19 -19.03 -3.26
C GLU A 2 13.15 -17.86 -3.56
N GLU A 3 13.63 -17.75 -4.79
CA GLU A 3 14.50 -16.64 -5.23
C GLU A 3 13.87 -15.24 -4.99
N ILE A 4 12.55 -15.11 -5.20
CA ILE A 4 11.84 -13.85 -4.97
C ILE A 4 11.72 -13.57 -3.46
N LEU A 5 11.44 -14.58 -2.64
CA LEU A 5 11.39 -14.43 -1.19
C LEU A 5 12.74 -13.99 -0.64
N GLU A 6 13.83 -14.59 -1.11
CA GLU A 6 15.19 -14.24 -0.73
C GLU A 6 15.54 -12.80 -1.15
N LYS A 7 15.21 -12.42 -2.39
CA LYS A 7 15.43 -11.06 -2.89
C LYS A 7 14.67 -10.02 -2.06
N VAL A 8 13.41 -10.29 -1.71
CA VAL A 8 12.62 -9.39 -0.85
C VAL A 8 13.20 -9.33 0.55
N LEU A 9 13.57 -10.47 1.15
CA LEU A 9 14.21 -10.52 2.47
C LEU A 9 15.52 -9.72 2.51
N ASN A 10 16.37 -9.90 1.50
CA ASN A 10 17.63 -9.16 1.37
C ASN A 10 17.38 -7.66 1.18
N THR A 11 16.33 -7.28 0.46
CA THR A 11 15.93 -5.88 0.27
C THR A 11 15.46 -5.26 1.59
N ILE A 12 14.61 -5.97 2.34
CA ILE A 12 14.14 -5.55 3.68
C ILE A 12 15.32 -5.32 4.63
N LYS A 13 16.29 -6.24 4.64
CA LYS A 13 17.50 -6.13 5.47
C LYS A 13 18.39 -4.97 5.03
N LYS A 14 18.67 -4.88 3.72
CA LYS A 14 19.57 -3.87 3.15
C LYS A 14 19.11 -2.43 3.42
N TYR A 15 17.80 -2.19 3.37
CA TYR A 15 17.23 -0.84 3.55
C TYR A 15 16.56 -0.65 4.91
N GLU A 16 16.71 -1.59 5.84
CA GLU A 16 16.05 -1.58 7.15
C GLU A 16 14.54 -1.27 7.10
N LEU A 17 13.84 -1.82 6.10
CA LEU A 17 12.44 -1.48 5.84
C LEU A 17 11.53 -1.94 6.98
N ILE A 18 11.82 -3.11 7.55
CA ILE A 18 11.06 -3.75 8.61
C ILE A 18 12.01 -4.20 9.71
N ARG A 19 11.64 -3.91 10.96
CA ARG A 19 12.38 -4.33 12.15
C ARG A 19 11.60 -5.41 12.90
N ARG A 20 12.35 -6.21 13.67
CA ARG A 20 11.81 -7.26 14.52
C ARG A 20 10.72 -6.71 15.45
N ARG A 21 9.64 -7.46 15.64
CA ARG A 21 8.48 -7.12 16.49
C ARG A 21 7.66 -5.92 16.03
N GLU A 22 7.89 -5.40 14.83
CA GLU A 22 6.99 -4.41 14.23
C GLU A 22 5.69 -5.07 13.75
N LYS A 23 4.61 -4.28 13.72
CA LYS A 23 3.34 -4.65 13.10
C LYS A 23 3.20 -3.89 11.79
N ILE A 24 3.02 -4.58 10.67
CA ILE A 24 3.01 -3.96 9.35
C ILE A 24 1.59 -4.02 8.74
N LEU A 25 1.03 -2.86 8.41
CA LEU A 25 -0.24 -2.78 7.69
C LEU A 25 0.02 -2.83 6.19
N LEU A 26 -0.58 -3.78 5.49
CA LEU A 26 -0.40 -3.97 4.05
C LEU A 26 -1.56 -3.32 3.31
N ALA A 27 -1.28 -2.33 2.46
CA ALA A 27 -2.29 -1.76 1.58
C ALA A 27 -2.51 -2.69 0.37
N VAL A 28 -3.66 -3.36 0.33
CA VAL A 28 -3.96 -4.37 -0.69
C VAL A 28 -5.19 -3.95 -1.50
N SER A 29 -5.02 -3.72 -2.80
CA SER A 29 -6.10 -3.28 -3.69
C SER A 29 -6.83 -4.44 -4.36
N GLY A 30 -6.28 -5.65 -4.34
CA GLY A 30 -6.76 -6.80 -5.10
C GLY A 30 -5.99 -7.02 -6.41
N GLY A 31 -5.21 -6.04 -6.84
CA GLY A 31 -4.27 -6.18 -7.96
C GLY A 31 -3.12 -7.13 -7.66
N ILE A 32 -2.56 -7.74 -8.71
CA ILE A 32 -1.52 -8.79 -8.63
C ILE A 32 -0.31 -8.38 -7.77
N ASP A 33 0.16 -7.14 -7.88
CA ASP A 33 1.31 -6.67 -7.11
C ASP A 33 1.03 -6.68 -5.61
N SER A 34 -0.16 -6.19 -5.23
CA SER A 34 -0.58 -6.08 -3.83
C SER A 34 -0.91 -7.43 -3.20
N MET A 35 -1.50 -8.34 -3.97
CA MET A 35 -1.74 -9.72 -3.57
C MET A 35 -0.42 -10.50 -3.42
N THR A 36 0.54 -10.25 -4.32
CA THR A 36 1.88 -10.84 -4.24
C THR A 36 2.65 -10.33 -3.03
N MET A 37 2.59 -9.03 -2.74
CA MET A 37 3.17 -8.44 -1.53
C MET A 37 2.60 -9.07 -0.26
N LEU A 38 1.27 -9.20 -0.16
CA LEU A 38 0.60 -9.88 0.96
C LEU A 38 1.11 -11.31 1.13
N TYR A 39 1.15 -12.08 0.05
CA TYR A 39 1.62 -13.47 0.09
C TYR A 39 3.09 -13.57 0.53
N ILE A 40 3.98 -12.75 -0.02
CA ILE A 40 5.41 -12.76 0.30
C ILE A 40 5.64 -12.38 1.76
N LEU A 41 5.05 -11.28 2.24
CA LEU A 41 5.24 -10.84 3.63
C LEU A 41 4.60 -11.81 4.62
N HIS A 42 3.49 -12.46 4.26
CA HIS A 42 2.94 -13.55 5.05
C HIS A 42 3.93 -14.72 5.18
N LYS A 43 4.61 -15.12 4.09
CA LYS A 43 5.62 -16.19 4.13
C LYS A 43 6.86 -15.81 4.93
N LEU A 44 7.26 -14.53 4.89
CA LEU A 44 8.44 -14.03 5.60
C LEU A 44 8.17 -13.64 7.05
N ARG A 45 6.91 -13.54 7.50
CA ARG A 45 6.56 -12.98 8.81
C ARG A 45 7.25 -13.66 10.00
N ASN A 46 7.43 -14.98 9.93
CA ASN A 46 8.09 -15.74 10.99
C ASN A 46 9.61 -15.48 11.00
N ILE A 47 10.22 -15.37 9.82
CA ILE A 47 11.65 -15.09 9.65
C ILE A 47 11.98 -13.65 10.08
N LEU A 48 11.06 -12.72 9.81
CA LEU A 48 11.17 -11.31 10.19
C LEU A 48 10.71 -11.05 11.64
N GLU A 49 10.08 -12.04 12.29
CA GLU A 49 9.39 -11.92 13.58
C GLU A 49 8.46 -10.70 13.65
N ILE A 50 7.54 -10.60 12.71
CA ILE A 50 6.57 -9.49 12.60
C ILE A 50 5.12 -9.99 12.61
N GLU A 51 4.21 -9.08 12.96
CA GLU A 51 2.79 -9.23 12.70
C GLU A 51 2.40 -8.44 11.45
N ILE A 52 1.37 -8.90 10.74
CA ILE A 52 0.83 -8.22 9.57
C ILE A 52 -0.68 -8.07 9.67
N GLY A 53 -1.21 -7.01 9.07
CA GLY A 53 -2.64 -6.81 8.82
C GLY A 53 -2.84 -6.32 7.39
N VAL A 54 -4.05 -6.48 6.86
CA VAL A 54 -4.40 -6.06 5.50
C VAL A 54 -5.44 -4.95 5.56
N ALA A 55 -5.23 -3.88 4.80
CA ALA A 55 -6.21 -2.82 4.63
C ALA A 55 -6.52 -2.59 3.15
N THR A 56 -7.80 -2.54 2.82
CA THR A 56 -8.31 -2.26 1.47
C THR A 56 -9.25 -1.08 1.52
N PHE A 57 -9.08 -0.15 0.58
CA PHE A 57 -9.91 1.05 0.46
C PHE A 57 -10.66 1.06 -0.87
N ASP A 58 -11.98 1.12 -0.81
CA ASP A 58 -12.86 1.32 -1.95
C ASP A 58 -13.11 2.82 -2.15
N HIS A 59 -12.69 3.35 -3.29
CA HIS A 59 -12.91 4.76 -3.64
C HIS A 59 -14.33 5.07 -4.13
N GLY A 60 -15.16 4.05 -4.37
CA GLY A 60 -16.53 4.19 -4.86
C GLY A 60 -16.64 4.50 -6.36
N ILE A 61 -15.56 4.33 -7.14
CA ILE A 61 -15.49 4.74 -8.55
C ILE A 61 -15.95 3.62 -9.51
N ARG A 62 -15.55 2.36 -9.27
CA ARG A 62 -15.84 1.22 -10.15
C ARG A 62 -16.65 0.15 -9.43
N ARG A 63 -17.62 -0.46 -10.11
CA ARG A 63 -18.39 -1.61 -9.58
C ARG A 63 -17.54 -2.86 -9.41
N GLU A 64 -16.54 -3.07 -10.28
CA GLU A 64 -15.60 -4.21 -10.25
C GLU A 64 -14.78 -4.28 -8.94
N SER A 65 -14.64 -3.16 -8.23
CA SER A 65 -13.94 -3.11 -6.94
C SER A 65 -14.53 -4.08 -5.91
N ALA A 66 -15.85 -4.31 -5.92
CA ALA A 66 -16.51 -5.16 -4.93
C ALA A 66 -16.06 -6.63 -4.99
N GLU A 67 -15.77 -7.15 -6.19
CA GLU A 67 -15.27 -8.50 -6.37
C GLU A 67 -13.80 -8.60 -5.97
N GLU A 68 -12.98 -7.61 -6.36
CA GLU A 68 -11.58 -7.50 -5.95
C GLU A 68 -11.44 -7.45 -4.42
N ILE A 69 -12.26 -6.65 -3.73
CA ILE A 69 -12.28 -6.53 -2.27
C ILE A 69 -12.62 -7.87 -1.61
N LYS A 70 -13.63 -8.58 -2.12
CA LYS A 70 -14.00 -9.92 -1.61
C LYS A 70 -12.86 -10.92 -1.76
N ILE A 71 -12.15 -10.89 -2.89
CA ILE A 71 -10.97 -11.74 -3.09
C ILE A 71 -9.91 -11.45 -2.03
N VAL A 72 -9.64 -10.17 -1.73
CA VAL A 72 -8.67 -9.79 -0.69
C VAL A 72 -9.13 -10.23 0.70
N GLU A 73 -10.40 -10.03 1.04
CA GLU A 73 -10.98 -10.43 2.33
C GLU A 73 -10.86 -11.96 2.53
N GLU A 74 -11.31 -12.74 1.55
CA GLU A 74 -11.24 -14.20 1.59
C GLU A 74 -9.80 -14.70 1.68
N PHE A 75 -8.88 -14.09 0.94
CA PHE A 75 -7.48 -14.46 0.97
C PHE A 75 -6.83 -14.12 2.32
N SER A 76 -7.13 -12.94 2.87
CA SER A 76 -6.65 -12.54 4.20
C SER A 76 -7.15 -13.49 5.29
N LYS A 77 -8.43 -13.90 5.20
CA LYS A 77 -9.03 -14.89 6.09
C LYS A 77 -8.35 -16.26 5.97
N LYS A 78 -8.08 -16.74 4.75
CA LYS A 78 -7.35 -18.00 4.51
C LYS A 78 -5.95 -17.98 5.12
N LEU A 79 -5.29 -16.82 5.11
CA LEU A 79 -3.96 -16.62 5.70
C LEU A 79 -3.99 -16.34 7.23
N ASN A 80 -5.18 -16.27 7.83
CA ASN A 80 -5.39 -15.84 9.22
C ASN A 80 -4.69 -14.49 9.52
N VAL A 81 -4.96 -13.51 8.66
CA VAL A 81 -4.44 -12.13 8.77
C VAL A 81 -5.63 -11.18 8.97
N PRO A 82 -5.60 -10.26 9.96
CA PRO A 82 -6.67 -9.27 10.15
C PRO A 82 -6.91 -8.45 8.88
N PHE A 83 -8.17 -8.23 8.54
CA PHE A 83 -8.59 -7.48 7.36
C PHE A 83 -9.41 -6.25 7.79
N PHE A 84 -9.05 -5.10 7.22
CA PHE A 84 -9.70 -3.82 7.46
C PHE A 84 -10.20 -3.26 6.14
N TYR A 85 -11.47 -2.86 6.11
CA TYR A 85 -12.11 -2.29 4.94
C TYR A 85 -12.50 -0.84 5.20
N GLY A 86 -12.20 0.03 4.23
CA GLY A 86 -12.64 1.41 4.20
C GLY A 86 -13.34 1.70 2.89
N LYS A 87 -14.32 2.60 2.94
CA LYS A 87 -15.03 3.06 1.75
C LYS A 87 -15.13 4.58 1.76
N GLY A 88 -14.89 5.18 0.60
CA GLY A 88 -15.11 6.59 0.34
C GLY A 88 -16.00 6.81 -0.88
N ASN A 89 -16.26 8.09 -1.15
CA ASN A 89 -16.89 8.55 -2.38
C ASN A 89 -16.00 9.62 -3.01
N ALA A 90 -14.97 9.18 -3.75
CA ALA A 90 -14.00 10.10 -4.33
C ALA A 90 -14.64 11.00 -5.41
N LEU A 91 -15.65 10.49 -6.12
CA LEU A 91 -16.32 11.21 -7.20
C LEU A 91 -17.15 12.38 -6.65
N GLU A 92 -17.94 12.15 -5.60
CA GLU A 92 -18.70 13.21 -4.94
C GLU A 92 -17.77 14.31 -4.41
N LEU A 93 -16.72 13.93 -3.68
CA LEU A 93 -15.78 14.89 -3.11
C LEU A 93 -15.01 15.67 -4.19
N HIS A 94 -14.67 15.03 -5.31
CA HIS A 94 -14.10 15.69 -6.48
C HIS A 94 -15.03 16.78 -7.05
N LEU A 95 -16.33 16.47 -7.19
CA LEU A 95 -17.33 17.40 -7.72
C LEU A 95 -17.54 18.60 -6.79
N GLU A 96 -17.48 18.38 -5.48
CA GLU A 96 -17.63 19.43 -4.46
C GLU A 96 -16.41 20.36 -4.39
N THR A 97 -15.20 19.80 -4.36
CA THR A 97 -13.98 20.58 -4.11
C THR A 97 -13.30 21.08 -5.39
N LYS A 98 -13.68 20.55 -6.56
CA LYS A 98 -13.02 20.75 -7.86
C LYS A 98 -11.54 20.38 -7.88
N GLN A 99 -11.08 19.58 -6.91
CA GLN A 99 -9.71 19.04 -6.88
C GLN A 99 -9.56 17.90 -7.89
N ASN A 100 -8.33 17.47 -8.21
CA ASN A 100 -8.14 16.31 -9.09
C ASN A 100 -8.70 15.02 -8.43
N LEU A 101 -9.45 14.21 -9.17
CA LEU A 101 -10.07 12.98 -8.66
C LEU A 101 -9.05 11.97 -8.10
N GLU A 102 -7.89 11.84 -8.74
CA GLU A 102 -6.81 10.93 -8.30
C GLU A 102 -6.20 11.41 -6.98
N ASP A 103 -5.98 12.72 -6.83
CA ASP A 103 -5.47 13.30 -5.58
C ASP A 103 -6.45 13.11 -4.42
N VAL A 104 -7.76 13.31 -4.69
CA VAL A 104 -8.83 13.09 -3.71
C VAL A 104 -8.88 11.63 -3.29
N ALA A 105 -8.91 10.70 -4.26
CA ALA A 105 -8.89 9.28 -4.01
C ALA A 105 -7.65 8.88 -3.19
N ARG A 106 -6.47 9.34 -3.61
CA ARG A 106 -5.20 9.07 -2.94
C ARG A 106 -5.21 9.57 -1.49
N SER A 107 -5.72 10.77 -1.24
CA SER A 107 -5.83 11.34 0.10
C SER A 107 -6.75 10.52 1.00
N GLN A 108 -7.94 10.17 0.53
CA GLN A 108 -8.88 9.33 1.28
C GLN A 108 -8.27 7.97 1.66
N ARG A 109 -7.59 7.32 0.72
CA ARG A 109 -6.90 6.05 0.98
C ARG A 109 -5.82 6.21 2.05
N PHE A 110 -4.95 7.21 1.95
CA PHE A 110 -3.89 7.39 2.95
C PHE A 110 -4.42 7.77 4.32
N ASN A 111 -5.50 8.55 4.39
CA ASN A 111 -6.16 8.88 5.66
C ASN A 111 -6.72 7.61 6.31
N PHE A 112 -7.45 6.79 5.55
CA PHE A 112 -7.94 5.49 6.03
C PHE A 112 -6.80 4.57 6.49
N LEU A 113 -5.73 4.43 5.69
CA LEU A 113 -4.59 3.58 6.05
C LEU A 113 -3.92 4.04 7.35
N ARG A 114 -3.72 5.34 7.53
CA ARG A 114 -3.15 5.89 8.77
C ARG A 114 -4.09 5.73 9.96
N GLU A 115 -5.39 5.93 9.76
CA GLU A 115 -6.39 5.69 10.80
C GLU A 115 -6.38 4.22 11.28
N VAL A 116 -6.38 3.26 10.36
CA VAL A 116 -6.27 1.84 10.70
C VAL A 116 -4.93 1.55 11.38
N LYS A 117 -3.84 2.15 10.87
CA LYS A 117 -2.51 1.99 11.44
C LYS A 117 -2.49 2.40 12.91
N ASP A 118 -2.96 3.62 13.19
CA ASP A 118 -2.94 4.21 14.53
C ASP A 118 -3.89 3.49 15.50
N LYS A 119 -5.12 3.18 15.06
CA LYS A 119 -6.13 2.50 15.90
C LYS A 119 -5.73 1.09 16.32
N ASN A 120 -4.93 0.39 15.52
CA ASN A 120 -4.57 -1.02 15.75
C ASN A 120 -3.08 -1.19 16.13
N GLY A 121 -2.35 -0.10 16.32
CA GLY A 121 -0.95 -0.14 16.75
C GLY A 121 0.02 -0.69 15.69
N PHE A 122 -0.27 -0.49 14.41
CA PHE A 122 0.69 -0.80 13.35
C PHE A 122 1.83 0.21 13.35
N SER A 123 3.06 -0.27 13.11
CA SER A 123 4.26 0.57 13.09
C SER A 123 4.44 1.28 11.74
N LYS A 124 4.10 0.59 10.64
CA LYS A 124 4.33 1.04 9.26
C LYS A 124 3.23 0.56 8.33
N ILE A 125 3.14 1.21 7.18
CA ILE A 125 2.26 0.85 6.07
C ILE A 125 3.12 0.43 4.87
N ALA A 126 2.94 -0.80 4.39
CA ALA A 126 3.57 -1.28 3.17
C ALA A 126 2.66 -1.06 1.97
N LEU A 127 3.22 -0.51 0.89
CA LEU A 127 2.53 -0.25 -0.38
C LEU A 127 3.13 -1.12 -1.47
N ALA A 128 2.30 -1.82 -2.24
CA ALA A 128 2.76 -2.52 -3.43
C ALA A 128 2.94 -1.52 -4.57
N HIS A 129 4.17 -1.34 -5.02
CA HIS A 129 4.52 -0.44 -6.11
C HIS A 129 4.28 -1.09 -7.47
N ASN A 130 3.52 -0.40 -8.31
CA ASN A 130 3.54 -0.65 -9.75
C ASN A 130 4.69 0.15 -10.36
N LYS A 131 5.50 -0.45 -11.24
CA LYS A 131 6.57 0.26 -11.98
C LYS A 131 6.02 1.43 -12.83
N ASN A 132 4.73 1.41 -13.13
CA ASN A 132 4.04 2.46 -13.88
C ASN A 132 3.86 3.75 -13.07
N ASP A 133 3.57 3.66 -11.76
CA ASP A 133 3.44 4.82 -10.87
C ASP A 133 4.75 5.62 -10.77
N PHE A 134 5.90 4.94 -10.89
CA PHE A 134 7.22 5.58 -10.96
C PHE A 134 7.34 6.46 -12.20
N VAL A 135 6.92 5.95 -13.37
CA VAL A 135 6.97 6.68 -14.64
C VAL A 135 5.95 7.81 -14.65
N GLU A 136 4.71 7.58 -14.20
CA GLU A 136 3.69 8.63 -14.11
C GLU A 136 4.07 9.73 -13.12
N THR A 137 4.53 9.37 -11.92
CA THR A 137 4.97 10.37 -10.92
C THR A 137 6.21 11.12 -11.40
N PHE A 138 7.16 10.41 -12.03
CA PHE A 138 8.35 11.02 -12.63
C PHE A 138 7.99 12.00 -13.76
N LEU A 139 7.12 11.60 -14.69
CA LEU A 139 6.66 12.45 -15.78
C LEU A 139 5.87 13.64 -15.24
N MET A 140 4.99 13.45 -14.26
CA MET A 140 4.23 14.53 -13.63
C MET A 140 5.15 15.56 -12.94
N HIS A 141 6.17 15.11 -12.22
CA HIS A 141 7.17 16.01 -11.61
C HIS A 141 8.04 16.71 -12.66
N LEU A 142 8.38 16.03 -13.75
CA LEU A 142 9.11 16.59 -14.89
C LEU A 142 8.32 17.71 -15.56
N PHE A 143 7.02 17.50 -15.84
CA PHE A 143 6.14 18.51 -16.46
C PHE A 143 5.83 19.68 -15.52
N LYS A 144 5.88 19.49 -14.19
CA LYS A 144 5.69 20.56 -13.19
C LYS A 144 6.98 21.38 -12.90
N GLY A 145 8.09 21.11 -13.59
CA GLY A 145 9.33 21.89 -13.46
C GLY A 145 10.11 21.63 -12.17
N SER A 146 9.96 20.46 -11.56
CA SER A 146 10.64 20.11 -10.31
C SER A 146 12.15 19.94 -10.56
N GLY A 147 13.00 20.57 -9.75
CA GLY A 147 14.47 20.40 -9.82
C GLY A 147 14.92 18.96 -9.53
N LEU A 148 16.23 18.67 -9.60
CA LEU A 148 16.81 17.33 -9.39
C LEU A 148 16.37 16.62 -8.09
N SER A 149 16.00 17.37 -7.06
CA SER A 149 15.42 16.86 -5.80
C SER A 149 13.96 16.38 -5.92
N GLY A 150 13.20 16.88 -6.89
CA GLY A 150 11.86 16.37 -7.25
C GLY A 150 11.89 15.16 -8.20
N LEU A 151 13.07 14.82 -8.73
CA LEU A 151 13.28 13.67 -9.62
C LEU A 151 13.58 12.36 -8.87
N THR A 152 13.79 12.38 -7.55
CA THR A 152 13.85 11.17 -6.72
C THR A 152 12.42 10.74 -6.38
N SER A 153 11.76 10.09 -7.33
CA SER A 153 10.31 9.95 -7.40
C SER A 153 9.65 9.01 -6.38
N MET A 154 10.38 8.40 -5.43
CA MET A 154 9.88 7.92 -4.13
C MET A 154 11.02 7.22 -3.37
N LEU A 155 11.21 7.57 -2.09
CA LEU A 155 12.13 6.85 -1.21
C LEU A 155 11.53 5.48 -0.83
N ASN A 156 12.38 4.45 -0.70
CA ASN A 156 12.00 3.12 -0.20
C ASN A 156 11.35 3.19 1.20
N LYS A 157 11.63 4.28 1.93
CA LYS A 157 11.02 4.66 3.20
C LYS A 157 10.67 6.15 3.17
N ASP A 158 9.40 6.46 3.42
CA ASP A 158 8.90 7.84 3.52
C ASP A 158 8.02 7.94 4.77
N GLY A 159 8.61 8.41 5.87
CA GLY A 159 7.97 8.43 7.18
C GLY A 159 7.53 7.02 7.63
N ASP A 160 6.21 6.82 7.70
CA ASP A 160 5.56 5.56 8.07
C ASP A 160 5.27 4.63 6.88
N LEU A 161 5.56 5.06 5.65
CA LEU A 161 5.34 4.30 4.42
C LEU A 161 6.62 3.56 3.98
N ILE A 162 6.48 2.29 3.61
CA ILE A 162 7.55 1.46 3.04
C ILE A 162 7.12 0.80 1.73
N ARG A 163 8.09 0.55 0.85
CA ARG A 163 7.91 0.09 -0.53
C ARG A 163 8.92 -1.00 -0.87
#